data_AF-A0A6J0TCL1-F1
#
_entry.id   AF-A0A6J0TCL1-F1
#
_cell.length_a   1.000
_cell.length_b   1.000
_cell.length_c   1.000
_cell.angle_alpha   90.00
_cell.angle_beta   90.00
_cell.angle_gamma   90.00
#
_symmetry.space_group_name_H-M   'P 1'
#
loop_
_entity.id
_entity.type
_entity.pdbx_description
1 polymer ?
#
loop_
_entity_poly.entity_id
_entity_poly.type
_entity_poly.pdbx_seq_one_letter_code
_entity_poly.pdbx_strand_id
1 'polypeptide(L)'
;MASSTTVPVGFHYETKYVVLSYLGLLTQEKHQKQHTLPSQGTDPSVTSTVLEKEVQEKVKAEIEEELKRLDEEILEAFNNTGFDCHTSPVFSPANPETSIEDCLAHLGEKVFQELKEPLQNALEILLSKYPRCCQTYLECTSAIGTTSPFS
;
A
#
# COMPACT_ATOMS: atom_id res chain seq x y z
N MET A 1 -8.39 -36.57 -6.75
CA MET A 1 -9.49 -35.60 -6.97
C MET A 1 -8.86 -34.22 -6.96
N ALA A 2 -8.90 -33.48 -8.06
CA ALA A 2 -8.55 -32.07 -8.04
C ALA A 2 -9.78 -31.31 -7.52
N SER A 3 -9.70 -30.75 -6.32
CA SER A 3 -10.74 -29.87 -5.79
C SER A 3 -10.73 -28.59 -6.63
N SER A 4 -11.71 -28.45 -7.54
CA SER A 4 -11.97 -27.19 -8.21
C SER A 4 -12.56 -26.24 -7.16
N THR A 5 -11.72 -25.38 -6.58
CA THR A 5 -12.18 -24.35 -5.65
C THR A 5 -12.84 -23.24 -6.45
N THR A 6 -14.16 -23.20 -6.46
CA THR A 6 -14.91 -22.06 -7.02
C THR A 6 -14.61 -20.83 -6.18
N VAL A 7 -14.18 -19.76 -6.82
CA VAL A 7 -13.91 -18.48 -6.15
C VAL A 7 -15.23 -17.94 -5.57
N PRO A 8 -15.24 -17.46 -4.31
CA PRO A 8 -16.44 -16.85 -3.72
C PRO A 8 -16.95 -15.69 -4.57
N VAL A 9 -18.27 -15.53 -4.67
CA VAL A 9 -18.91 -14.46 -5.45
C VAL A 9 -18.41 -13.07 -5.02
N GLY A 10 -18.22 -12.87 -3.71
CA GLY A 10 -17.72 -11.62 -3.13
C GLY A 10 -16.30 -11.22 -3.60
N PHE A 11 -15.48 -12.19 -3.99
CA PHE A 11 -14.07 -11.96 -4.33
C PHE A 11 -13.91 -10.96 -5.48
N HIS A 12 -14.82 -10.99 -6.46
CA HIS A 12 -14.80 -10.06 -7.58
C HIS A 12 -14.94 -8.61 -7.11
N TYR A 13 -15.96 -8.35 -6.28
CA TYR A 13 -16.25 -7.02 -5.76
C TYR A 13 -15.16 -6.53 -4.82
N GLU A 14 -14.72 -7.40 -3.91
CA GLU A 14 -13.63 -7.12 -2.96
C GLU A 14 -12.34 -6.74 -3.69
N THR A 15 -11.96 -7.53 -4.70
CA THR A 15 -10.74 -7.28 -5.48
C THR A 15 -10.85 -5.98 -6.27
N LYS A 16 -11.99 -5.73 -6.93
CA LYS A 16 -12.20 -4.50 -7.72
C LYS A 16 -12.13 -3.26 -6.82
N TYR A 17 -12.76 -3.31 -5.63
CA TYR A 17 -12.68 -2.24 -4.64
C TYR A 17 -11.24 -1.96 -4.22
N VAL A 18 -10.50 -2.98 -3.76
CA VAL A 18 -9.12 -2.82 -3.28
C VAL A 18 -8.22 -2.22 -4.36
N VAL A 19 -8.32 -2.70 -5.59
CA VAL A 19 -7.51 -2.19 -6.72
C VAL A 19 -7.83 -0.72 -7.00
N LEU A 20 -9.12 -0.37 -7.10
CA LEU A 20 -9.54 1.01 -7.35
C LEU A 20 -9.12 1.96 -6.23
N SER A 21 -9.33 1.57 -4.96
CA SER A 21 -8.90 2.35 -3.79
C SER A 21 -7.38 2.56 -3.78
N TYR A 22 -6.59 1.51 -4.06
CA TYR A 22 -5.13 1.61 -4.14
C TYR A 22 -4.67 2.56 -5.25
N LEU A 23 -5.26 2.47 -6.45
CA LEU A 23 -4.96 3.38 -7.56
C LEU A 23 -5.31 4.84 -7.21
N GLY A 24 -6.39 5.04 -6.45
CA GLY A 24 -6.78 6.35 -5.93
C GLY A 24 -5.72 6.94 -5.01
N LEU A 25 -5.18 6.15 -4.08
CA LEU A 25 -4.11 6.56 -3.16
C LEU A 25 -2.83 6.94 -3.89
N LEU A 26 -2.40 6.14 -4.87
CA LEU A 26 -1.21 6.45 -5.68
C LEU A 26 -1.37 7.76 -6.46
N THR A 27 -2.59 8.06 -6.90
CA THR A 27 -2.92 9.30 -7.61
C THR A 27 -2.83 10.52 -6.67
N GLN A 28 -3.12 10.35 -5.39
CA GLN A 28 -3.01 11.40 -4.37
C GLN A 28 -1.55 11.65 -3.95
N GLU A 29 -0.75 10.60 -3.73
CA GLU A 29 0.65 10.73 -3.31
C GLU A 29 1.50 11.48 -4.36
N LYS A 30 1.20 11.27 -5.66
CA LYS A 30 1.84 12.00 -6.77
C LYS A 30 1.57 13.51 -6.73
N HIS A 31 0.34 13.93 -6.37
CA HIS A 31 0.03 15.36 -6.19
C HIS A 31 0.86 15.97 -5.05
N GLN A 32 0.97 15.27 -3.92
CA GLN A 32 1.67 15.79 -2.74
C GLN A 32 3.17 15.96 -2.96
N LYS A 33 3.81 15.03 -3.68
CA LYS A 33 5.23 15.15 -4.07
C LYS A 33 5.48 16.30 -5.05
N GLN A 34 4.58 16.55 -6.00
CA GLN A 34 4.72 17.65 -6.96
C GLN A 34 4.56 19.05 -6.30
N HIS A 35 3.73 19.18 -5.26
CA HIS A 35 3.53 20.45 -4.56
C HIS A 35 4.67 20.86 -3.60
N THR A 36 5.61 19.95 -3.29
CA THR A 36 6.64 20.18 -2.25
C THR A 36 7.98 20.69 -2.80
N LEU A 37 8.17 20.73 -4.12
CA LEU A 37 9.41 21.20 -4.76
C LEU A 37 9.27 22.64 -5.26
N PRO A 38 9.99 23.64 -4.71
CA PRO A 38 10.05 24.96 -5.33
C PRO A 38 10.95 24.88 -6.56
N SER A 39 10.35 24.79 -7.75
CA SER A 39 11.10 24.81 -9.01
C SER A 39 11.54 26.23 -9.32
N GLN A 40 12.82 26.53 -9.09
CA GLN A 40 13.51 27.68 -9.66
C GLN A 40 14.18 27.20 -10.96
N GLY A 41 13.70 27.63 -12.12
CA GLY A 41 14.36 27.37 -13.40
C GLY A 41 13.41 27.31 -14.60
N THR A 42 13.40 28.35 -15.41
CA THR A 42 12.73 28.49 -16.71
C THR A 42 13.26 27.46 -17.72
N ASP A 43 12.40 26.56 -18.24
CA ASP A 43 12.66 25.77 -19.47
C ASP A 43 11.35 25.05 -19.95
N PRO A 44 11.27 24.47 -21.18
CA PRO A 44 10.03 24.06 -21.89
C PRO A 44 9.20 22.92 -21.25
N SER A 45 9.45 22.63 -19.98
CA SER A 45 8.82 21.64 -19.09
C SER A 45 7.34 21.93 -18.75
N VAL A 46 6.84 23.14 -19.06
CA VAL A 46 5.47 23.57 -18.70
C VAL A 46 4.38 22.78 -19.45
N THR A 47 4.64 22.33 -20.69
CA THR A 47 3.63 21.57 -21.47
C THR A 47 3.52 20.12 -21.04
N SER A 48 4.65 19.47 -20.70
CA SER A 48 4.67 18.10 -20.17
C SER A 48 4.01 18.01 -18.80
N THR A 49 4.25 18.97 -17.92
CA THR A 49 3.65 19.02 -16.59
C THR A 49 2.13 19.28 -16.63
N VAL A 50 1.65 20.10 -17.57
CA VAL A 50 0.20 20.31 -17.77
C VAL A 50 -0.49 19.05 -18.30
N LEU A 51 0.11 18.37 -19.28
CA LEU A 51 -0.42 17.12 -19.83
C LEU A 51 -0.47 16.02 -18.75
N GLU A 52 0.60 15.88 -17.95
CA GLU A 52 0.64 14.90 -16.85
C GLU A 52 -0.45 15.17 -15.81
N LYS A 53 -0.69 16.45 -15.49
CA LYS A 53 -1.74 16.85 -14.56
C LYS A 53 -3.14 16.55 -15.11
N GLU A 54 -3.38 16.84 -16.39
CA GLU A 54 -4.65 16.52 -17.06
C GLU A 54 -4.91 15.01 -17.08
N VAL A 55 -3.89 14.22 -17.40
CA VAL A 55 -3.97 12.74 -17.35
C VAL A 55 -4.27 12.27 -15.92
N GLN A 56 -3.63 12.87 -14.92
CA GLN A 56 -3.85 12.51 -13.52
C GLN A 56 -5.26 12.86 -13.02
N GLU A 57 -5.79 14.02 -13.41
CA GLU A 57 -7.18 14.42 -13.10
C GLU A 57 -8.18 13.49 -13.79
N LYS A 58 -7.92 13.12 -15.05
CA LYS A 58 -8.75 12.17 -15.78
C LYS A 58 -8.76 10.78 -15.14
N VAL A 59 -7.60 10.26 -14.77
CA VAL A 59 -7.47 8.96 -14.07
C VAL A 59 -8.20 9.00 -12.73
N LYS A 60 -8.08 10.10 -11.98
CA LYS A 60 -8.83 10.27 -10.73
C LYS A 60 -10.35 10.21 -10.97
N ALA A 61 -10.85 10.94 -11.96
CA ALA A 61 -12.28 10.95 -12.28
C ALA A 61 -12.78 9.56 -12.71
N GLU A 62 -12.00 8.84 -13.50
CA GLU A 62 -12.32 7.47 -13.93
C GLU A 62 -12.37 6.49 -12.74
N ILE A 63 -11.45 6.60 -11.79
CA ILE A 63 -11.46 5.78 -10.56
C ILE A 63 -12.71 6.05 -9.72
N GLU A 64 -13.10 7.32 -9.55
CA GLU A 64 -14.31 7.70 -8.80
C GLU A 64 -15.58 7.17 -9.47
N GLU A 65 -15.64 7.25 -10.81
CA GLU A 65 -16.75 6.72 -11.59
C GLU A 65 -16.84 5.18 -11.50
N GLU A 66 -15.72 4.49 -11.59
CA GLU A 66 -15.64 3.02 -11.43
C GLU A 66 -16.01 2.56 -10.02
N LEU A 67 -15.62 3.32 -8.99
CA LEU A 67 -16.03 3.05 -7.61
C LEU A 67 -17.55 3.20 -7.44
N LYS A 68 -18.14 4.24 -8.02
CA LYS A 68 -19.60 4.42 -8.00
C LYS A 68 -20.33 3.30 -8.75
N ARG A 69 -19.81 2.88 -9.91
CA ARG A 69 -20.36 1.72 -10.64
C ARG A 69 -20.28 0.45 -9.81
N LEU A 70 -19.18 0.24 -9.09
CA LEU A 70 -19.01 -0.91 -8.22
C LEU A 70 -20.06 -0.94 -7.09
N ASP A 71 -20.41 0.21 -6.51
CA ASP A 71 -21.48 0.28 -5.50
C ASP A 71 -22.84 -0.16 -6.09
N GLU A 72 -23.16 0.27 -7.31
CA GLU A 72 -24.36 -0.15 -8.03
C GLU A 72 -24.35 -1.66 -8.33
N GLU A 73 -23.22 -2.20 -8.78
CA GLU A 73 -23.02 -3.63 -9.03
C GLU A 73 -23.21 -4.47 -7.76
N ILE A 74 -22.70 -4.01 -6.61
CA ILE A 74 -22.84 -4.69 -5.31
C ILE A 74 -24.30 -4.70 -4.85
N LEU A 75 -25.00 -3.57 -4.99
CA LEU A 75 -26.42 -3.48 -4.64
C LEU A 75 -27.28 -4.43 -5.48
N GLU A 76 -26.97 -4.57 -6.77
CA GLU A 76 -27.64 -5.53 -7.65
C GLU A 76 -27.28 -6.97 -7.28
N ALA A 77 -26.01 -7.23 -6.94
CA ALA A 77 -25.52 -8.55 -6.56
C ALA A 77 -26.20 -9.10 -5.31
N PHE A 78 -26.54 -8.24 -4.34
CA PHE A 78 -27.29 -8.66 -3.14
C PHE A 78 -28.61 -9.34 -3.52
N ASN A 79 -29.37 -8.74 -4.43
CA ASN A 79 -30.67 -9.26 -4.88
C ASN A 79 -30.53 -10.56 -5.68
N ASN A 80 -29.44 -10.72 -6.45
CA ASN A 80 -29.26 -11.85 -7.37
C ASN A 80 -28.50 -13.04 -6.77
N THR A 81 -27.53 -12.76 -5.90
CA THR A 81 -26.55 -13.74 -5.40
C THR A 81 -26.54 -13.87 -3.89
N GLY A 82 -27.20 -12.97 -3.17
CA GLY A 82 -27.17 -12.91 -1.70
C GLY A 82 -25.84 -12.41 -1.13
N PHE A 83 -24.95 -11.86 -1.97
CA PHE A 83 -23.71 -11.23 -1.50
C PHE A 83 -24.05 -9.98 -0.67
N ASP A 84 -23.73 -10.02 0.61
CA ASP A 84 -23.88 -8.89 1.54
C ASP A 84 -22.51 -8.28 1.86
N CYS A 85 -22.27 -7.08 1.34
CA CYS A 85 -21.02 -6.35 1.58
C CYS A 85 -20.81 -6.00 3.06
N HIS A 86 -21.86 -5.94 3.88
CA HIS A 86 -21.73 -5.67 5.33
C HIS A 86 -21.11 -6.83 6.11
N THR A 87 -21.06 -8.02 5.50
CA THR A 87 -20.37 -9.19 6.07
C THR A 87 -18.95 -9.33 5.56
N SER A 88 -18.58 -8.58 4.52
CA SER A 88 -17.24 -8.66 3.92
C SER A 88 -16.22 -7.92 4.78
N PRO A 89 -15.06 -8.52 5.07
CA PRO A 89 -14.00 -7.86 5.84
C PRO A 89 -13.37 -6.68 5.09
N VAL A 90 -13.56 -6.60 3.76
CA VAL A 90 -13.03 -5.52 2.92
C VAL A 90 -13.90 -4.28 3.02
N PHE A 91 -15.22 -4.45 2.95
CA PHE A 91 -16.19 -3.34 2.98
C PHE A 91 -16.63 -2.97 4.40
N SER A 92 -16.61 -3.93 5.32
CA SER A 92 -17.00 -3.76 6.73
C SER A 92 -15.96 -4.44 7.64
N PRO A 93 -14.74 -3.88 7.71
CA PRO A 93 -13.71 -4.40 8.60
C PRO A 93 -14.20 -4.36 10.05
N ALA A 94 -13.96 -5.43 10.79
CA ALA A 94 -14.44 -5.58 12.17
C ALA A 94 -13.93 -4.48 13.12
N ASN A 95 -12.80 -3.85 12.77
CA ASN A 95 -12.19 -2.75 13.52
C ASN A 95 -11.77 -1.64 12.53
N PRO A 96 -12.69 -0.72 12.16
CA PRO A 96 -12.37 0.35 11.23
C PRO A 96 -11.36 1.36 11.80
N GLU A 97 -11.24 1.41 13.13
CA GLU A 97 -10.31 2.29 13.84
C GLU A 97 -8.89 1.70 14.00
N THR A 98 -8.70 0.39 13.74
CA THR A 98 -7.35 -0.18 13.72
C THR A 98 -6.77 -0.01 12.33
N SER A 99 -5.83 0.93 12.19
CA SER A 99 -5.12 1.15 10.93
C SER A 99 -4.41 -0.15 10.50
N ILE A 100 -4.32 -0.44 9.19
CA ILE A 100 -3.51 -1.55 8.68
C ILE A 100 -2.07 -1.40 9.16
N GLU A 101 -1.60 -0.16 9.20
CA GLU A 101 -0.32 0.28 9.73
C GLU A 101 -0.14 -0.12 11.19
N ASP A 102 -1.16 0.03 12.04
CA ASP A 102 -1.11 -0.41 13.43
C ASP A 102 -1.05 -1.93 13.50
N CYS A 103 -1.83 -2.65 12.69
CA CYS A 103 -1.76 -4.10 12.62
C CYS A 103 -0.37 -4.58 12.19
N LEU A 104 0.22 -3.94 11.19
CA LEU A 104 1.56 -4.23 10.70
C LEU A 104 2.65 -3.88 11.73
N ALA A 105 2.49 -2.77 12.45
CA ALA A 105 3.40 -2.38 13.52
C ALA A 105 3.36 -3.39 14.68
N HIS A 106 2.16 -3.80 15.12
CA HIS A 106 2.01 -4.83 16.16
C HIS A 106 2.56 -6.19 15.71
N LEU A 107 2.31 -6.59 14.46
CA LEU A 107 2.87 -7.82 13.91
C LEU A 107 4.40 -7.74 13.82
N GLY A 108 4.93 -6.61 13.35
CA GLY A 108 6.37 -6.34 13.26
C GLY A 108 7.05 -6.39 14.63
N GLU A 109 6.48 -5.76 15.65
CA GLU A 109 6.98 -5.81 17.03
C GLU A 109 6.96 -7.24 17.58
N LYS A 110 5.85 -7.96 17.38
CA LYS A 110 5.74 -9.36 17.82
C LYS A 110 6.80 -10.24 17.17
N VAL A 111 6.94 -10.17 15.85
CA VAL A 111 7.95 -10.92 15.08
C VAL A 111 9.36 -10.53 15.53
N PHE A 112 9.62 -9.24 15.77
CA PHE A 112 10.89 -8.77 16.27
C PHE A 112 11.21 -9.38 17.63
N GLN A 113 10.28 -9.38 18.59
CA GLN A 113 10.51 -9.96 19.92
C GLN A 113 10.75 -11.47 19.85
N GLU A 114 10.00 -12.20 19.02
CA GLU A 114 10.17 -13.64 18.82
C GLU A 114 11.53 -13.99 18.18
N LEU A 115 12.02 -13.15 17.27
CA LEU A 115 13.27 -13.38 16.54
C LEU A 115 14.48 -12.65 17.11
N LYS A 116 14.32 -11.83 18.15
CA LYS A 116 15.35 -10.93 18.68
C LYS A 116 16.65 -11.66 19.01
N GLU A 117 16.58 -12.70 19.83
CA GLU A 117 17.75 -13.47 20.25
C GLU A 117 18.37 -14.28 19.08
N PRO A 118 17.60 -15.04 18.28
CA PRO A 118 18.13 -15.71 17.08
C PRO A 118 18.83 -14.75 16.10
N LEU A 119 18.24 -13.57 15.86
CA LEU A 119 18.77 -12.58 14.94
C LEU A 119 20.04 -11.94 15.46
N GLN A 120 20.09 -11.61 16.76
CA GLN A 120 21.31 -11.10 17.41
C GLN A 120 22.45 -12.11 17.34
N ASN A 121 22.18 -13.38 17.65
CA ASN A 121 23.20 -14.44 17.58
C ASN A 121 23.69 -14.65 16.13
N ALA A 122 22.78 -14.71 15.16
CA ALA A 122 23.15 -14.78 13.75
C ALA A 122 24.01 -13.59 13.31
N LEU A 123 23.68 -12.39 13.78
CA LEU A 123 24.43 -11.17 13.50
C LEU A 123 25.84 -11.23 14.10
N GLU A 124 26.01 -11.68 15.35
CA GLU A 124 27.32 -11.87 15.98
C GLU A 124 28.18 -12.91 15.23
N ILE A 125 27.57 -14.01 14.79
CA ILE A 125 28.25 -15.03 13.97
C ILE A 125 28.70 -14.44 12.62
N LEU A 126 27.85 -13.64 11.98
CA LEU A 126 28.19 -13.00 10.71
C LEU A 126 29.30 -11.95 10.87
N LEU A 127 29.22 -11.13 11.92
CA LEU A 127 30.23 -10.11 12.24
C LEU A 127 31.59 -10.74 12.58
N SER A 128 31.60 -11.86 13.31
CA SER A 128 32.83 -12.56 13.67
C SER A 128 33.47 -13.29 12.49
N LYS A 129 32.67 -13.87 11.57
CA LYS A 129 33.18 -14.60 10.40
C LYS A 129 33.49 -13.71 9.20
N TYR A 130 32.77 -12.60 9.01
CA TYR A 130 32.85 -11.73 7.83
C TYR A 130 32.80 -10.23 8.21
N PRO A 131 33.79 -9.74 8.99
CA PRO A 131 33.74 -8.40 9.58
C PRO A 131 33.66 -7.28 8.54
N ARG A 132 34.38 -7.41 7.42
CA ARG A 132 34.44 -6.36 6.39
C ARG A 132 33.16 -6.21 5.56
N CYS A 133 32.37 -7.27 5.40
CA CYS A 133 31.10 -7.23 4.66
C CYS A 133 29.96 -6.70 5.55
N CYS A 134 29.95 -7.10 6.82
CA CYS A 134 28.95 -6.66 7.78
C CYS A 134 29.13 -5.19 8.19
N GLN A 135 30.37 -4.69 8.26
CA GLN A 135 30.64 -3.27 8.51
C GLN A 135 29.97 -2.37 7.46
N THR A 136 30.14 -2.71 6.18
CA THR A 136 29.51 -1.98 5.07
C THR A 136 27.98 -2.06 5.12
N TYR A 137 27.42 -3.21 5.46
CA TYR A 137 25.97 -3.36 5.63
C TYR A 137 25.42 -2.50 6.78
N LEU A 138 26.11 -2.45 7.93
CA LEU A 138 25.72 -1.62 9.07
C LEU A 138 25.82 -0.12 8.75
N GLU A 139 26.87 0.30 8.05
CA GLU A 139 27.04 1.69 7.58
C GLU A 139 25.94 2.09 6.58
N CYS A 140 25.51 1.18 5.71
CA CYS A 140 24.41 1.43 4.78
C CYS A 140 23.05 1.50 5.49
N THR A 141 22.80 0.64 6.47
CA THR A 141 21.52 0.63 7.21
C THR A 141 21.38 1.81 8.17
N SER A 142 22.48 2.26 8.80
CA SER A 142 22.47 3.46 9.65
C SER A 142 22.26 4.74 8.84
N ALA A 143 22.81 4.83 7.63
CA ALA A 143 22.58 5.97 6.73
C ALA A 143 21.10 6.12 6.32
N ILE A 144 20.38 5.00 6.17
CA ILE A 144 18.95 4.98 5.82
C ILE A 144 18.08 5.38 7.02
N GLY A 145 18.47 5.00 8.25
CA GLY A 145 17.74 5.34 9.48
C GLY A 145 17.82 6.82 9.88
N THR A 146 18.85 7.54 9.44
CA THR A 146 19.01 8.98 9.71
C THR A 146 18.31 9.90 8.71
N THR A 147 17.77 9.35 7.61
CA THR A 147 16.93 10.08 6.65
C THR A 147 15.45 9.81 6.90
N SER A 148 15.00 9.94 8.15
CA SER A 148 13.58 10.13 8.44
C SER A 148 13.20 11.57 8.10
N PRO A 149 12.18 11.82 7.25
CA PRO A 149 11.63 13.16 7.05
C PRO A 149 10.71 13.61 8.19
N PHE A 150 10.61 12.82 9.28
CA PHE A 150 9.84 13.14 10.48
C PHE A 150 10.79 13.26 11.68
N SER A 151 11.45 14.42 11.79
CA SER A 151 11.91 15.04 13.05
C SER A 151 11.94 16.55 12.85
#